data_AF-A0A2E9Y4F2-F1
#
_entry.id   AF-A0A2E9Y4F2-F1
#
_cell.length_a   1.000
_cell.length_b   1.000
_cell.length_c   1.000
_cell.angle_alpha   90.00
_cell.angle_beta   90.00
_cell.angle_gamma   90.00
#
_symmetry.space_group_name_H-M   'P 1'
#
loop_
_entity.id
_entity.type
_entity.pdbx_description
1 polymer ?
#
loop_
_entity_poly.entity_id
_entity_poly.type
_entity_poly.pdbx_seq_one_letter_code
_entity_poly.pdbx_strand_id
1 'polypeptide(L)' 'MVPMKRSFLPYQSSNRRNANLQNWLRGYNLHRPHASLNNQPPVSRLKPSI' A
#
# COMPACT_ATOMS: atom_id res chain seq x y z
N MET A 1 -9.94 -10.01 19.65
CA MET A 1 -8.91 -9.02 19.29
C MET A 1 -7.73 -9.80 18.70
N VAL A 2 -7.66 -9.95 17.37
CA VAL A 2 -6.56 -10.72 16.74
C VAL A 2 -5.38 -9.77 16.58
N PRO A 3 -4.22 -10.00 17.21
CA PRO A 3 -3.08 -9.12 17.04
C PRO A 3 -2.60 -9.22 15.60
N MET A 4 -2.67 -8.10 14.88
CA MET A 4 -2.07 -7.96 13.57
C MET A 4 -0.54 -7.92 13.77
N LYS A 5 0.08 -9.09 13.98
CA LYS A 5 1.54 -9.23 14.03
C LYS A 5 2.07 -8.68 12.70
N ARG A 6 2.68 -7.49 12.75
CA ARG A 6 3.59 -7.04 11.68
C ARG A 6 4.81 -7.94 11.74
N SER A 7 4.72 -9.09 11.09
CA SER A 7 5.87 -9.96 10.86
C SER A 7 6.74 -9.27 9.82
N PHE A 8 7.97 -8.90 10.19
CA PHE A 8 9.00 -8.45 9.24
C PHE A 8 9.54 -9.59 8.36
N LEU A 9 9.00 -10.80 8.53
CA LEU A 9 9.37 -11.97 7.73
C LEU A 9 8.72 -11.90 6.34
N PRO A 10 9.42 -12.38 5.30
CA PRO A 10 8.84 -12.49 3.97
C PRO A 10 7.62 -13.42 3.95
N TYR A 11 6.69 -13.18 3.03
CA TYR A 11 5.55 -14.07 2.83
C TYR A 11 6.04 -15.47 2.42
N GLN A 12 5.49 -16.50 3.07
CA GLN A 12 5.84 -17.90 2.82
C GLN A 12 5.45 -18.41 1.42
N SER A 13 4.54 -17.72 0.73
CA SER A 13 4.14 -18.08 -0.63
C SER A 13 3.66 -16.86 -1.42
N SER A 14 3.67 -16.99 -2.75
CA SER A 14 3.08 -16.03 -3.68
C SER A 14 1.59 -15.81 -3.41
N ASN A 15 0.83 -16.85 -3.07
CA ASN A 15 -0.58 -16.73 -2.72
C ASN A 15 -0.81 -15.85 -1.49
N ARG A 16 -0.02 -16.04 -0.41
CA ARG A 16 -0.10 -15.17 0.78
C ARG A 16 0.30 -13.73 0.46
N ARG A 17 1.33 -13.52 -0.35
CA ARG A 17 1.72 -12.18 -0.81
C ARG A 17 0.59 -11.51 -1.58
N ASN A 18 0.00 -12.21 -2.54
CA ASN A 18 -1.08 -11.69 -3.38
C ASN A 18 -2.34 -11.36 -2.56
N ALA A 19 -2.69 -12.20 -1.58
CA ALA A 19 -3.80 -11.93 -0.66
C ALA A 19 -3.60 -10.65 0.16
N ASN A 20 -2.35 -10.26 0.46
CA ASN A 20 -2.03 -9.05 1.21
C ASN A 20 -1.73 -7.83 0.31
N LEU A 21 -1.50 -8.04 -0.98
CA LEU A 21 -1.06 -7.00 -1.91
C LEU A 21 -2.05 -5.85 -1.99
N GLN A 22 -3.35 -6.13 -2.01
CA GLN A 22 -4.39 -5.10 -2.09
C GLN A 22 -4.36 -4.13 -0.89
N ASN A 23 -4.18 -4.66 0.32
CA ASN A 23 -4.09 -3.83 1.52
C ASN A 23 -2.81 -2.98 1.52
N TRP A 24 -1.69 -3.56 1.07
CA TRP A 24 -0.43 -2.81 0.93
C TRP A 24 -0.54 -1.70 -0.12
N LEU A 25 -1.12 -1.98 -1.30
CA LEU A 25 -1.33 -1.00 -2.37
C LEU A 25 -2.23 0.15 -1.90
N ARG A 26 -3.33 -0.15 -1.21
CA ARG A 26 -4.21 0.89 -0.64
C ARG A 26 -3.44 1.80 0.32
N GLY A 27 -2.67 1.21 1.24
CA GLY A 27 -1.85 2.00 2.17
C GLY A 27 -0.82 2.87 1.46
N TYR A 28 -0.09 2.29 0.52
CA TYR A 28 0.95 2.96 -0.27
C TYR A 28 0.36 4.13 -1.09
N ASN A 29 -0.66 3.85 -1.88
CA ASN A 29 -1.26 4.83 -2.79
C ASN A 29 -1.92 6.01 -2.06
N LEU A 30 -2.48 5.78 -0.86
CA LEU A 30 -3.20 6.81 -0.11
C LEU A 30 -2.34 7.60 0.87
N HIS A 31 -1.25 7.03 1.40
CA HIS A 31 -0.51 7.65 2.51
C HIS A 31 0.98 7.88 2.26
N ARG A 32 1.60 7.25 1.26
CA ARG A 32 3.06 7.30 1.11
C ARG A 32 3.49 8.67 0.55
N PRO A 33 4.20 9.52 1.30
CA PRO A 33 4.70 10.77 0.74
C PRO A 33 5.77 10.47 -0.31
N HIS A 34 5.67 11.13 -1.47
CA HIS A 34 6.68 11.06 -2.53
C HIS A 34 7.31 12.42 -2.76
N ALA A 35 8.64 12.49 -2.71
CA ALA A 35 9.40 13.72 -2.95
C ALA A 35 9.11 14.32 -4.33
N SER A 36 8.99 13.48 -5.37
CA SER A 36 8.64 13.90 -6.73
C SER A 36 7.20 14.40 -6.87
N LEU A 37 6.37 14.24 -5.85
CA LEU A 37 4.99 14.71 -5.79
C LEU A 37 4.80 15.78 -4.70
N ASN A 38 5.85 16.55 -4.37
CA ASN A 38 5.81 17.54 -3.29
C ASN A 38 5.32 16.95 -1.96
N ASN A 39 5.80 15.75 -1.64
CA ASN A 39 5.38 14.95 -0.47
C ASN A 39 3.91 14.49 -0.47
N GLN A 40 3.19 14.61 -1.58
CA GLN A 40 1.84 14.08 -1.72
C GLN A 40 1.84 12.57 -2.01
N PRO A 41 0.76 11.86 -1.67
CA PRO A 41 0.61 10.44 -1.97
C PRO A 41 0.35 10.17 -3.46
N PRO A 42 0.67 8.97 -3.98
CA PRO A 42 0.51 8.62 -5.39
C PRO A 42 -0.89 8.89 -5.96
N VAL A 43 -1.94 8.68 -5.16
CA VAL A 43 -3.34 8.91 -5.56
C VAL A 43 -3.61 10.34 -6.01
N SER A 44 -2.84 11.32 -5.53
CA SER A 44 -3.01 12.75 -5.84
C SER A 44 -2.80 13.08 -7.32
N ARG A 45 -2.23 12.14 -8.10
CA ARG A 45 -2.06 12.29 -9.55
C ARG A 45 -3.31 11.91 -10.35
N LEU A 46 -4.25 11.21 -9.74
CA LEU A 46 -5.47 10.78 -10.43
C LEU A 46 -6.31 12.02 -10.73
N LYS A 47 -6.59 12.24 -12.00
CA LYS A 47 -7.57 13.24 -12.43
C LYS A 47 -8.96 12.60 -12.37
N PRO A 48 -9.99 13.32 -11.91
CA PRO A 48 -11.36 12.85 -12.10
C PRO A 48 -11.61 12.62 -13.59
N SER A 49 -12.23 11.49 -13.94
CA SER A 49 -12.77 11.35 -15.29
C SER A 49 -13.98 12.28 -15.38
N ILE A 50 -13.88 13.28 -16.26
CA ILE A 50 -14.99 14.15 -16.66
C ILE A 50 -15.90 13.34 -17.57
#